data_AF-A0A392VFJ9-F1
#
_entry.id   AF-A0A392VFJ9-F1
#
_cell.length_a   1.000
_cell.length_b   1.000
_cell.length_c   1.000
_cell.angle_alpha   90.00
_cell.angle_beta   90.00
_cell.angle_gamma   90.00
#
_symmetry.space_group_name_H-M   'P 1'
#
loop_
_entity.id
_entity.type
_entity.pdbx_description
1 polymer ?
#
loop_
_entity_poly.entity_id
_entity_poly.type
_entity_poly.pdbx_seq_one_letter_code
_entity_poly.pdbx_strand_id
1 'polypeptide(L)' 'MSYKTFDEAIPPQYAIQVLDELTNGDAIISTGVGQHQMWAAQFYSYKRPRQWLTSAGLGAMGF' A
#
# COMPACT_ATOMS: atom_id res chain seq x y z
N MET A 1 10.31 3.04 -8.01
CA MET A 1 9.54 4.30 -8.08
C MET A 1 10.11 5.27 -7.04
N SER A 2 10.06 6.58 -7.27
CA SER A 2 10.50 7.61 -6.30
C SER A 2 9.34 8.52 -5.92
N TYR A 3 9.40 9.10 -4.72
CA TYR A 3 8.46 10.12 -4.23
C TYR A 3 9.23 11.23 -3.51
N LYS A 4 8.60 12.39 -3.38
CA LYS A 4 9.19 13.53 -2.67
C LYS A 4 9.11 13.30 -1.18
N THR A 5 10.19 13.61 -0.47
CA THR A 5 10.23 13.69 0.99
C THR A 5 9.96 15.13 1.42
N PHE A 6 9.45 15.29 2.63
CA PHE A 6 9.12 16.57 3.23
C PHE A 6 9.64 16.59 4.67
N ASP A 7 10.10 17.73 5.16
CA ASP A 7 10.76 17.82 6.48
C ASP A 7 9.79 17.61 7.65
N GLU A 8 8.54 18.09 7.52
CA GLU A 8 7.55 18.05 8.59
C GLU A 8 6.37 17.09 8.32
N ALA A 9 6.44 16.30 7.24
CA ALA A 9 5.35 15.40 6.85
C ALA A 9 5.85 14.04 6.40
N ILE A 10 5.11 12.99 6.76
CA ILE A 10 5.38 11.62 6.33
C ILE A 10 4.83 11.43 4.91
N PRO A 11 5.67 11.13 3.90
CA PRO A 11 5.16 10.76 2.58
C PRO A 11 4.34 9.47 2.71
N PRO A 12 3.12 9.40 2.17
CA PRO A 12 2.29 8.22 2.35
C PRO A 12 2.89 6.96 1.70
N GLN A 13 3.67 7.11 0.63
CA GLN A 13 4.43 6.01 0.02
C GLN A 13 5.48 5.44 0.97
N TYR A 14 6.12 6.29 1.78
CA TYR A 14 7.09 5.87 2.79
C TYR A 14 6.41 5.00 3.85
N ALA A 15 5.21 5.36 4.30
CA ALA A 15 4.45 4.54 5.25
C ALA A 15 4.20 3.12 4.72
N ILE A 16 3.90 2.97 3.42
CA ILE A 16 3.74 1.65 2.79
C ILE A 16 5.06 0.87 2.73
N GLN A 17 6.18 1.53 2.40
CA GLN A 17 7.49 0.88 2.37
C GLN A 17 7.93 0.40 3.76
N VAL A 18 7.69 1.20 4.80
CA VAL A 18 7.97 0.79 6.18
C VAL A 18 7.14 -0.45 6.54
N LEU A 19 5.87 -0.53 6.12
CA LEU A 19 5.07 -1.74 6.30
C LEU A 19 5.66 -2.94 5.56
N ASP A 20 6.12 -2.76 4.32
CA ASP A 20 6.78 -3.82 3.52
C ASP A 20 8.04 -4.34 4.21
N GLU A 21 8.89 -3.45 4.72
CA GLU A 21 10.12 -3.79 5.44
C GLU A 21 9.83 -4.55 6.75
N LEU A 22 8.90 -4.06 7.56
CA LEU A 22 8.53 -4.67 8.84
C LEU A 22 7.86 -6.03 8.68
N THR A 23 7.11 -6.21 7.60
CA THR A 23 6.40 -7.46 7.32
C THR A 23 7.16 -8.38 6.38
N ASN A 24 8.31 -7.92 5.85
CA ASN A 24 9.08 -8.60 4.82
C ASN A 24 8.21 -9.06 3.64
N GLY A 25 7.23 -8.26 3.23
CA GLY A 25 6.30 -8.61 2.14
C GLY A 25 5.38 -9.81 2.39
N ASP A 26 5.36 -10.37 3.61
CA ASP A 26 4.67 -11.62 3.93
C ASP A 26 3.23 -11.42 4.46
N ALA A 27 2.86 -10.17 4.79
CA ALA A 27 1.52 -9.84 5.28
C ALA A 27 0.44 -9.91 4.19
N ILE A 28 -0.82 -9.97 4.65
CA ILE A 28 -2.00 -9.73 3.81
C ILE A 28 -2.39 -8.26 3.99
N ILE A 29 -2.42 -7.53 2.88
CA ILE A 29 -2.74 -6.10 2.84
C ILE A 29 -4.19 -5.95 2.38
N SER A 30 -5.02 -5.36 3.24
CA SER A 30 -6.36 -4.91 2.88
C SER A 30 -6.36 -3.39 2.71
N THR A 31 -7.03 -2.91 1.67
CA THR A 31 -7.18 -1.47 1.41
C THR A 31 -8.62 -1.13 1.07
N GLY A 32 -9.15 -0.07 1.68
CA GLY A 32 -10.29 0.64 1.10
C GLY A 32 -9.94 1.30 -0.23
N VAL A 33 -10.90 2.00 -0.83
CA VAL A 33 -10.70 2.65 -2.14
C VAL A 33 -10.19 4.08 -1.96
N GLY A 34 -9.08 4.42 -2.64
CA GLY A 34 -8.47 5.74 -2.57
C GLY A 34 -6.99 5.76 -2.96
N GLN A 35 -6.31 6.84 -2.63
CA GLN A 35 -4.88 6.99 -2.97
C GLN A 35 -4.00 5.94 -2.25
N HIS A 36 -4.38 5.54 -1.03
CA HIS A 36 -3.69 4.47 -0.29
C HIS A 36 -3.75 3.11 -0.98
N GLN A 37 -4.83 2.82 -1.72
CA GLN A 37 -4.89 1.65 -2.59
C GLN A 37 -3.83 1.72 -3.69
N MET A 38 -3.67 2.88 -4.33
CA MET A 38 -2.66 3.07 -5.38
C MET A 38 -1.25 2.95 -4.81
N TRP A 39 -0.98 3.52 -3.64
CA TRP A 39 0.34 3.44 -3.01
C TRP A 39 0.65 2.01 -2.56
N ALA A 40 -0.31 1.28 -1.98
CA ALA A 40 -0.15 -0.14 -1.64
C ALA A 40 0.16 -1.00 -2.88
N ALA A 41 -0.45 -0.69 -4.03
CA ALA A 41 -0.16 -1.38 -5.29
C ALA A 41 1.27 -1.10 -5.81
N GLN A 42 1.76 0.12 -5.59
CA GLN A 42 3.01 0.62 -6.16
C GLN A 42 4.25 0.35 -5.28
N PHE A 43 4.09 0.30 -3.96
CA PHE A 43 5.20 0.35 -3.01
C PHE A 43 5.29 -0.82 -2.03
N TYR A 44 4.32 -1.75 -2.01
CA TYR A 44 4.41 -2.97 -1.19
C TYR A 44 4.81 -4.17 -2.05
N SER A 45 5.69 -5.03 -1.53
CA SER A 45 6.28 -6.16 -2.26
C SER A 45 5.54 -7.46 -1.96
N TYR A 46 4.56 -7.82 -2.79
CA TYR A 46 3.80 -9.06 -2.63
C TYR A 46 4.61 -10.28 -3.10
N LYS A 47 4.89 -11.22 -2.20
CA LYS A 47 5.73 -12.41 -2.46
C LYS A 47 4.96 -13.63 -2.96
N ARG A 48 3.65 -13.68 -2.76
CA ARG A 48 2.79 -14.82 -3.11
C ARG A 48 1.39 -14.37 -3.52
N PRO A 49 0.66 -15.20 -4.30
CA PRO A 49 -0.72 -14.90 -4.67
C PRO A 49 -1.62 -14.69 -3.46
N ARG A 50 -2.67 -13.87 -3.65
CA ARG A 50 -3.74 -13.60 -2.65
C ARG A 50 -3.29 -12.84 -1.39
N GLN A 51 -2.29 -11.97 -1.52
CA GLN A 51 -1.87 -11.08 -0.42
C GLN A 51 -2.44 -9.66 -0.49
N TRP A 52 -3.03 -9.27 -1.62
CA TRP A 52 -3.61 -7.94 -1.77
C TRP A 52 -5.12 -8.04 -1.94
N LEU A 53 -5.86 -7.55 -0.94
CA LEU A 53 -7.31 -7.54 -0.90
C LEU A 53 -7.79 -6.09 -1.07
N THR A 54 -8.53 -5.82 -2.13
CA THR A 54 -9.04 -4.48 -2.45
C THR A 54 -10.30 -4.57 -3.28
N SER A 55 -11.17 -3.56 -3.18
CA SER A 55 -12.38 -3.45 -4.02
C SER A 55 -12.06 -3.27 -5.51
N ALA A 56 -10.84 -2.81 -5.86
CA ALA A 56 -10.30 -2.64 -7.22
C ALA A 56 -11.35 -2.32 -8.30
N GLY A 57 -11.91 -3.36 -8.94
CA GLY A 57 -12.84 -3.24 -10.06
C GLY A 57 -14.22 -2.69 -9.71
N LEU A 58 -14.76 -2.99 -8.52
CA LEU A 58 -16.04 -2.41 -8.08
C LEU A 58 -15.86 -0.98 -7.57
N GLY A 59 -14.70 -0.68 -6.96
CA GLY A 59 -14.37 0.67 -6.51
C GLY A 59 -15.26 1.19 -5.38
N ALA A 60 -15.86 0.31 -4.58
CA ALA A 60 -16.72 0.70 -3.46
C ALA A 60 -15.89 1.22 -2.27
N MET A 61 -16.10 2.49 -1.88
CA MET A 61 -15.54 3.02 -0.64
C MET A 61 -16.18 2.31 0.57
N GLY A 62 -15.36 1.97 1.57
CA GLY A 62 -15.79 1.23 2.76
C GLY A 62 -15.56 -0.29 2.71
N PHE A 63 -14.93 -0.79 1.64
CA PHE A 63 -14.25 -2.10 1.63
C PHE A 63 -13.06 -2.10 2.61
#